data_AF-A0A963NT66-F1
#
_entry.id   AF-A0A963NT66-F1
#
_cell.length_a   1.000
_cell.length_b   1.000
_cell.length_c   1.000
_cell.angle_alpha   90.00
_cell.angle_beta   90.00
_cell.angle_gamma   90.00
#
_symmetry.space_group_name_H-M   'P 1'
#
loop_
_entity.id
_entity.type
_entity.pdbx_description
1 polymer ?
#
loop_
_entity_poly.entity_id
_entity_poly.type
_entity_poly.pdbx_seq_one_letter_code
_entity_poly.pdbx_strand_id
1 'polypeptide(L)'
;MFPQRLDSPQAYGIAKAMMDGFNRHYRLFRTESARSKHRFETADWHGQQRAQRERIEFYDLRVKECTMRLEKEFKADSLHMDVWHQVKLHYIGLLVNHHQPELAETFFNSVTCRILHRTHFHNDFIFVRPAVSTEYIENEEPEARPTYRSYYPSRENLFETMLTVVDHFQLQREFEDLHRDVRHVLAAIQGRLDKARLRANFQIQVLSSLFIRNKGAYVVGKIINGFHEVPFA
;
A
#
# COMPACT_ATOMS: atom_id res chain seq x y z
N MET A 1 -28.12 12.58 -15.12
CA MET A 1 -27.92 12.84 -16.57
C MET A 1 -26.43 13.04 -16.79
N PHE A 2 -25.81 12.28 -17.69
CA PHE A 2 -24.38 12.40 -17.97
C PHE A 2 -24.08 13.77 -18.62
N PRO A 3 -23.06 14.51 -18.18
CA PRO A 3 -22.77 15.83 -18.74
C PRO A 3 -22.34 15.71 -20.20
N GLN A 4 -23.00 16.46 -21.09
CA GLN A 4 -22.65 16.48 -22.53
C GLN A 4 -21.45 17.39 -22.82
N ARG A 5 -21.07 18.27 -21.89
CA ARG A 5 -19.93 19.19 -21.96
C ARG A 5 -19.26 19.30 -20.59
N LEU A 6 -17.95 19.53 -20.59
CA LEU A 6 -17.16 19.88 -19.40
C LEU A 6 -16.87 21.38 -19.44
N ASP A 7 -17.81 22.18 -18.95
CA ASP A 7 -17.82 23.64 -19.06
C ASP A 7 -17.68 24.37 -17.71
N SER A 8 -17.69 23.65 -16.59
CA SER A 8 -17.44 24.23 -15.28
C SER A 8 -15.97 24.60 -15.13
N PRO A 9 -15.63 25.91 -15.03
CA PRO A 9 -14.24 26.35 -14.95
C PRO A 9 -13.55 25.92 -13.66
N GLN A 10 -14.31 25.55 -12.64
CA GLN A 10 -13.81 25.19 -11.31
C GLN A 10 -13.66 23.67 -11.13
N ALA A 11 -14.34 22.85 -11.95
CA ALA A 11 -14.40 21.40 -11.75
C ALA A 11 -13.01 20.73 -11.80
N TYR A 12 -12.18 21.12 -12.76
CA TYR A 12 -10.80 20.63 -12.82
C TYR A 12 -9.97 21.07 -11.61
N GLY A 13 -10.13 22.31 -11.15
CA GLY A 13 -9.44 22.83 -9.96
C GLY A 13 -9.77 22.05 -8.69
N ILE A 14 -11.03 21.69 -8.50
CA ILE A 14 -11.50 20.85 -7.39
C ILE A 14 -10.91 19.44 -7.50
N ALA A 15 -11.00 18.80 -8.67
CA ALA A 15 -10.46 17.46 -8.89
C ALA A 15 -8.95 17.40 -8.58
N LYS A 16 -8.20 18.41 -9.05
CA LYS A 16 -6.78 18.54 -8.74
C LYS A 16 -6.53 18.74 -7.24
N ALA A 17 -7.30 19.60 -6.57
CA ALA A 17 -7.16 19.83 -5.13
C ALA A 17 -7.45 18.56 -4.29
N MET A 18 -8.41 17.73 -4.73
CA MET A 18 -8.68 16.42 -4.13
C MET A 18 -7.51 15.46 -4.34
N MET A 19 -6.95 15.41 -5.55
CA MET A 19 -5.79 14.57 -5.88
C MET A 19 -4.55 14.99 -5.07
N ASP A 20 -4.29 16.29 -4.94
CA ASP A 20 -3.22 16.83 -4.10
C ASP A 20 -3.40 16.43 -2.63
N GLY A 21 -4.64 16.48 -2.13
CA GLY A 21 -4.99 16.06 -0.77
C GLY A 21 -4.69 14.57 -0.53
N PHE A 22 -5.09 13.72 -1.47
CA PHE A 22 -4.78 12.29 -1.44
C PHE A 22 -3.27 12.02 -1.50
N ASN A 23 -2.56 12.65 -2.45
CA ASN A 23 -1.12 12.47 -2.61
C ASN A 23 -0.34 12.90 -1.37
N ARG A 24 -0.77 13.99 -0.71
CA ARG A 24 -0.22 14.41 0.57
C ARG A 24 -0.46 13.37 1.66
N HIS A 25 -1.67 12.83 1.76
CA HIS A 25 -1.99 11.75 2.71
C HIS A 25 -1.09 10.54 2.49
N TYR A 26 -1.06 10.03 1.25
CA TYR A 26 -0.32 8.82 0.91
C TYR A 26 1.19 8.99 1.15
N ARG A 27 1.76 10.14 0.81
CA ARG A 27 3.17 10.45 1.10
C ARG A 27 3.48 10.39 2.60
N LEU A 28 2.66 11.04 3.44
CA LEU A 28 2.87 11.02 4.90
C LEU A 28 2.72 9.61 5.47
N PHE A 29 1.73 8.86 5.02
CA PHE A 29 1.53 7.46 5.41
C PHE A 29 2.73 6.58 5.05
N ARG A 30 3.29 6.76 3.84
CA ARG A 30 4.49 6.04 3.37
C ARG A 30 5.72 6.43 4.19
N THR A 31 5.93 7.72 4.45
CA THR A 31 7.04 8.20 5.29
C THR A 31 6.97 7.61 6.70
N GLU A 32 5.78 7.59 7.30
CA GLU A 32 5.59 7.05 8.64
C GLU A 32 5.81 5.53 8.68
N SER A 33 5.34 4.82 7.64
CA SER A 33 5.57 3.38 7.50
C SER A 33 7.06 3.06 7.31
N ALA A 34 7.81 3.86 6.54
CA ALA A 34 9.24 3.67 6.34
C ALA A 34 10.07 3.80 7.64
N ARG A 35 9.61 4.64 8.58
CA ARG A 35 10.26 4.83 9.89
C ARG A 35 10.07 3.66 10.86
N SER A 36 9.13 2.75 10.58
CA SER A 36 8.85 1.60 11.45
C SER A 36 10.06 0.68 11.63
N LYS A 37 10.86 0.47 10.57
CA LYS A 37 12.11 -0.31 10.65
C LYS A 37 13.09 0.30 11.64
N HIS A 38 13.32 1.61 11.54
CA HIS A 38 14.21 2.32 12.44
C HIS A 38 13.74 2.22 13.90
N ARG A 39 12.43 2.40 14.18
CA ARG A 39 11.91 2.25 15.55
C ARG A 39 12.04 0.84 16.11
N PHE A 40 11.83 -0.17 15.26
CA PHE A 40 12.08 -1.55 15.63
C PHE A 40 13.54 -1.77 15.99
N GLU A 41 14.46 -1.29 15.16
CA GLU A 41 15.91 -1.37 15.39
C GLU A 41 16.34 -0.59 16.63
N THR A 42 15.76 0.55 16.96
CA THR A 42 16.11 1.30 18.18
C THR A 42 15.35 0.83 19.43
N ALA A 43 14.49 -0.18 19.31
CA ALA A 43 13.62 -0.66 20.38
C ALA A 43 12.67 0.44 20.95
N ASP A 44 12.30 1.42 20.12
CA ASP A 44 11.36 2.48 20.49
C ASP A 44 9.91 1.99 20.41
N TRP A 45 9.51 1.17 21.39
CA TRP A 45 8.18 0.56 21.45
C TRP A 45 7.08 1.59 21.68
N HIS A 46 7.35 2.63 22.47
CA HIS A 46 6.38 3.70 22.73
C HIS A 46 6.16 4.56 21.49
N GLY A 47 7.22 4.89 20.76
CA GLY A 47 7.10 5.57 19.47
C GLY A 47 6.39 4.71 18.43
N GLN A 48 6.64 3.40 18.39
CA GLN A 48 5.94 2.50 17.48
C GLN A 48 4.43 2.45 17.74
N GLN A 49 4.01 2.37 19.00
CA GLN A 49 2.58 2.43 19.35
C GLN A 49 1.94 3.78 19.03
N ARG A 50 2.65 4.89 19.31
CA ARG A 50 2.17 6.24 19.02
C ARG A 50 1.96 6.44 17.52
N ALA A 51 2.96 6.05 16.73
CA ALA A 51 2.90 6.12 15.28
C ALA A 51 1.77 5.32 14.66
N GLN A 52 1.49 4.13 15.20
CA GLN A 52 0.37 3.33 14.73
C GLN A 52 -0.96 4.04 14.96
N ARG A 53 -1.13 4.73 16.10
CA ARG A 53 -2.32 5.54 16.39
C ARG A 53 -2.42 6.76 15.49
N GLU A 54 -1.35 7.54 15.40
CA GLU A 54 -1.29 8.76 14.58
C GLU A 54 -1.55 8.44 13.09
N ARG A 55 -1.01 7.32 12.58
CA ARG A 55 -1.24 6.87 11.21
C ARG A 55 -2.72 6.61 10.88
N ILE A 56 -3.52 6.18 11.85
CA ILE A 56 -4.98 6.00 11.68
C ILE A 56 -5.66 7.36 11.59
N GLU A 57 -5.33 8.28 12.50
CA GLU A 57 -5.90 9.63 12.53
C GLU A 57 -5.51 10.47 11.30
N PHE A 58 -4.39 10.16 10.64
CA PHE A 58 -3.95 10.86 9.43
C PHE A 58 -4.96 10.80 8.29
N TYR A 59 -5.74 9.73 8.14
CA TYR A 59 -6.72 9.68 7.05
C TYR A 59 -7.82 10.73 7.25
N ASP A 60 -8.51 10.68 8.38
CA ASP A 60 -9.63 11.57 8.68
C ASP A 60 -9.22 13.04 8.72
N LEU A 61 -8.01 13.32 9.23
CA LEU A 61 -7.45 14.66 9.23
C LEU A 61 -7.18 15.17 7.81
N ARG A 62 -6.61 14.33 6.93
CA ARG A 62 -6.32 14.72 5.55
C ARG A 62 -7.60 14.91 4.73
N VAL A 63 -8.61 14.08 4.95
CA VAL A 63 -9.95 14.29 4.37
C VAL A 63 -10.53 15.62 4.88
N LYS A 64 -10.43 15.92 6.18
CA LYS A 64 -10.96 17.17 6.76
C LYS A 64 -10.27 18.40 6.18
N GLU A 65 -8.94 18.38 6.07
CA GLU A 65 -8.16 19.46 5.46
C GLU A 65 -8.55 19.67 3.99
N CYS A 66 -8.74 18.59 3.23
CA CYS A 66 -9.19 18.68 1.85
C CYS A 66 -10.60 19.29 1.77
N THR A 67 -11.55 18.81 2.57
CA THR A 67 -12.90 19.38 2.65
C THR A 67 -12.87 20.88 2.97
N MET A 68 -12.17 21.31 4.02
CA MET A 68 -12.06 22.72 4.39
C MET A 68 -11.42 23.57 3.29
N ARG A 69 -10.42 23.03 2.58
CA ARG A 69 -9.81 23.71 1.43
C ARG A 69 -10.83 23.92 0.32
N LEU A 70 -11.61 22.89 -0.01
CA LEU A 70 -12.62 22.96 -1.06
C LEU A 70 -13.76 23.93 -0.73
N GLU A 71 -14.25 23.92 0.51
CA GLU A 71 -15.25 24.89 1.00
C GLU A 71 -14.72 26.32 0.93
N LYS A 72 -13.46 26.55 1.32
CA LYS A 72 -12.86 27.89 1.33
C LYS A 72 -12.55 28.43 -0.06
N GLU A 73 -11.89 27.64 -0.90
CA GLU A 73 -11.37 28.06 -2.21
C GLU A 73 -12.44 28.02 -3.31
N PHE A 74 -13.36 27.06 -3.26
CA PHE A 74 -14.32 26.77 -4.33
C PHE A 74 -15.78 26.87 -3.92
N LYS A 75 -16.08 27.19 -2.65
CA LYS A 75 -17.47 27.20 -2.13
C LYS A 75 -18.19 25.88 -2.41
N ALA A 76 -17.47 24.78 -2.21
CA ALA A 76 -17.84 23.45 -2.69
C ALA A 76 -19.18 22.92 -2.14
N ASP A 77 -19.59 23.39 -0.98
CA ASP A 77 -20.87 23.14 -0.32
C ASP A 77 -22.08 23.76 -1.05
N SER A 78 -21.85 24.86 -1.76
CA SER A 78 -22.86 25.59 -2.52
C SER A 78 -22.94 25.21 -4.01
N LEU A 79 -22.05 24.32 -4.47
CA LEU A 79 -21.99 23.93 -5.88
C LEU A 79 -23.15 23.03 -6.28
N HIS A 80 -23.67 23.27 -7.48
CA HIS A 80 -24.67 22.41 -8.10
C HIS A 80 -24.09 21.01 -8.43
N MET A 81 -24.98 20.02 -8.48
CA MET A 81 -24.59 18.61 -8.66
C MET A 81 -23.96 18.33 -10.03
N ASP A 82 -24.37 19.05 -11.07
CA ASP A 82 -23.76 19.01 -12.40
C ASP A 82 -22.26 19.34 -12.38
N VAL A 83 -21.83 20.27 -11.52
CA VAL A 83 -20.40 20.55 -11.31
C VAL A 83 -19.68 19.32 -10.72
N TRP A 84 -20.28 18.65 -9.74
CA TRP A 84 -19.70 17.45 -9.12
C TRP A 84 -19.57 16.26 -10.08
N HIS A 85 -20.48 16.11 -11.05
CA HIS A 85 -20.29 15.16 -12.15
C HIS A 85 -19.02 15.48 -12.96
N GLN A 86 -18.81 16.75 -13.31
CA GLN A 86 -17.63 17.16 -14.05
C GLN A 86 -16.34 16.98 -13.22
N VAL A 87 -16.39 17.26 -11.91
CA VAL A 87 -15.27 17.00 -10.98
C VAL A 87 -14.88 15.52 -11.02
N LYS A 88 -15.84 14.60 -10.92
CA LYS A 88 -15.59 13.16 -11.00
C LYS A 88 -14.94 12.76 -12.33
N LEU A 89 -15.42 13.29 -13.46
CA LEU A 89 -14.84 13.01 -14.78
C LEU A 89 -13.40 13.51 -14.91
N HIS A 90 -13.11 14.72 -14.43
CA HIS A 90 -11.74 15.21 -14.36
C HIS A 90 -10.86 14.37 -13.43
N TYR A 91 -11.39 13.94 -12.29
CA TYR A 91 -10.68 13.07 -11.36
C TYR A 91 -10.31 11.73 -11.99
N ILE A 92 -11.23 11.11 -12.75
CA ILE A 92 -10.96 9.89 -13.54
C ILE A 92 -9.81 10.13 -14.51
N GLY A 93 -9.80 11.27 -15.22
CA GLY A 93 -8.69 11.64 -16.10
C GLY A 93 -7.34 11.73 -15.38
N LEU A 94 -7.32 12.20 -14.12
CA LEU A 94 -6.11 12.25 -13.29
C LEU A 94 -5.66 10.88 -12.77
N LEU A 95 -6.52 9.86 -12.78
CA LEU A 95 -6.20 8.51 -12.30
C LEU A 95 -5.45 7.66 -13.32
N VAL A 96 -5.46 8.02 -14.62
CA VAL A 96 -4.95 7.17 -15.72
C VAL A 96 -3.50 6.73 -15.51
N ASN A 97 -2.64 7.60 -14.96
CA ASN A 97 -1.23 7.29 -14.65
C ASN A 97 -0.94 7.28 -13.15
N HIS A 98 -1.98 7.15 -12.32
CA HIS A 98 -1.82 7.18 -10.88
C HIS A 98 -1.48 5.77 -10.36
N HIS A 99 -0.41 5.62 -9.59
CA HIS A 99 0.03 4.32 -9.07
C HIS A 99 -0.83 3.75 -7.91
N GLN A 100 -1.79 4.53 -7.41
CA GLN A 100 -2.72 4.14 -6.34
C GLN A 100 -4.16 4.59 -6.64
N PRO A 101 -4.78 4.14 -7.74
CA PRO A 101 -6.05 4.70 -8.17
C PRO A 101 -7.21 4.34 -7.22
N GLU A 102 -7.26 3.10 -6.73
CA GLU A 102 -8.27 2.61 -5.79
C GLU A 102 -8.32 3.39 -4.46
N LEU A 103 -7.16 3.78 -3.93
CA LEU A 103 -7.05 4.55 -2.70
C LEU A 103 -7.45 6.02 -2.94
N ALA A 104 -7.10 6.56 -4.11
CA ALA A 104 -7.49 7.90 -4.54
C ALA A 104 -9.02 8.00 -4.69
N GLU A 105 -9.65 7.00 -5.33
CA GLU A 105 -11.12 6.89 -5.43
C GLU A 105 -11.79 6.82 -4.05
N THR A 106 -11.22 6.07 -3.11
CA THR A 106 -11.73 6.01 -1.73
C THR A 106 -11.60 7.37 -1.02
N PHE A 107 -10.48 8.07 -1.22
CA PHE A 107 -10.30 9.43 -0.70
C PHE A 107 -11.31 10.41 -1.31
N PHE A 108 -11.55 10.30 -2.61
CA PHE A 108 -12.57 11.09 -3.30
C PHE A 108 -13.95 10.87 -2.68
N ASN A 109 -14.37 9.62 -2.51
CA ASN A 109 -15.66 9.28 -1.89
C ASN A 109 -15.78 9.90 -0.49
N SER A 110 -14.73 9.81 0.33
CA SER A 110 -14.73 10.36 1.68
C SER A 110 -14.89 11.88 1.72
N VAL A 111 -14.22 12.60 0.82
CA VAL A 111 -14.33 14.07 0.72
C VAL A 111 -15.71 14.46 0.19
N THR A 112 -16.17 13.84 -0.89
CA THR A 112 -17.47 14.12 -1.53
C THR A 112 -18.63 13.85 -0.57
N CYS A 113 -18.62 12.72 0.15
CA CYS A 113 -19.65 12.39 1.14
C CYS A 113 -19.66 13.35 2.34
N ARG A 114 -18.53 13.98 2.69
CA ARG A 114 -18.49 15.02 3.73
C ARG A 114 -19.12 16.33 3.26
N ILE A 115 -18.88 16.73 2.01
CA ILE A 115 -19.37 18.01 1.48
C ILE A 115 -20.85 17.93 1.08
N LEU A 116 -21.26 16.87 0.39
CA LEU A 116 -22.62 16.77 -0.17
C LEU A 116 -23.69 16.31 0.84
N HIS A 117 -23.29 16.00 2.07
CA HIS A 117 -24.12 15.37 3.11
C HIS A 117 -24.76 14.02 2.67
N ARG A 118 -25.03 13.14 3.63
CA ARG A 118 -25.45 11.73 3.40
C ARG A 118 -26.78 11.55 2.64
N THR A 119 -27.51 12.62 2.32
CA THR A 119 -28.76 12.57 1.55
C THR A 119 -28.56 12.31 0.05
N HIS A 120 -27.32 12.38 -0.46
CA HIS A 120 -27.01 12.30 -1.89
C HIS A 120 -26.19 11.05 -2.28
N PHE A 121 -26.49 9.88 -1.69
CA PHE A 121 -26.01 8.60 -2.21
C PHE A 121 -26.70 8.25 -3.52
N HIS A 122 -26.32 8.94 -4.58
CA HIS A 122 -26.59 8.54 -5.96
C HIS A 122 -25.28 8.08 -6.57
N ASN A 123 -25.29 6.87 -7.14
CA ASN A 123 -24.10 6.18 -7.68
C ASN A 123 -23.33 7.03 -8.72
N ASP A 124 -23.99 8.04 -9.27
CA ASP A 124 -23.41 8.93 -10.29
C ASP A 124 -22.25 9.78 -9.74
N PHE A 125 -22.22 10.09 -8.43
CA PHE A 125 -21.25 11.03 -7.83
C PHE A 125 -20.09 10.38 -7.10
N ILE A 126 -20.16 9.09 -6.79
CA ILE A 126 -19.12 8.36 -6.04
C ILE A 126 -18.59 7.18 -6.86
N PHE A 127 -17.41 6.68 -6.51
CA PHE A 127 -16.84 5.46 -7.09
C PHE A 127 -17.44 4.24 -6.38
N VAL A 128 -18.48 3.65 -6.96
CA VAL A 128 -19.06 2.37 -6.51
C VAL A 128 -18.32 1.18 -7.15
N ARG A 129 -17.78 1.40 -8.34
CA ARG A 129 -16.92 0.46 -9.06
C ARG A 129 -15.61 1.18 -9.39
N PRO A 130 -14.46 0.47 -9.37
CA PRO A 130 -13.19 1.03 -9.79
C PRO A 130 -13.30 1.60 -11.21
N ALA A 131 -12.79 2.81 -11.43
CA ALA A 131 -12.75 3.43 -12.75
C ALA A 131 -11.50 3.03 -13.54
N VAL A 132 -10.44 2.60 -12.86
CA VAL A 132 -9.16 2.16 -13.46
C VAL A 132 -8.83 0.74 -13.01
N SER A 133 -8.38 -0.10 -13.95
CA SER A 133 -7.89 -1.45 -13.63
C SER A 133 -6.52 -1.36 -12.95
N THR A 134 -6.32 -2.14 -11.89
CA THR A 134 -5.04 -2.24 -11.18
C THR A 134 -4.22 -3.46 -11.62
N GLU A 135 -4.67 -4.20 -12.63
CA GLU A 135 -4.00 -5.42 -13.11
C GLU A 135 -2.63 -5.13 -13.75
N TYR A 136 -2.45 -3.96 -14.36
CA TYR A 136 -1.24 -3.58 -15.10
C TYR A 136 -0.70 -2.23 -14.64
N ILE A 137 -0.31 -2.13 -13.37
CA ILE A 137 0.43 -0.98 -12.85
C ILE A 137 1.92 -1.32 -12.87
N GLU A 138 2.62 -0.82 -13.88
CA GLU A 138 4.07 -0.95 -13.96
C GLU A 138 4.75 0.24 -13.29
N ASN A 139 5.78 -0.02 -12.49
CA ASN A 139 6.65 1.03 -11.98
C ASN A 139 7.88 1.10 -12.88
N GLU A 140 7.93 2.12 -13.74
CA GLU A 140 9.03 2.35 -14.68
C GLU A 140 10.28 2.98 -14.01
N GLU A 141 10.23 3.28 -12.71
CA GLU A 141 11.37 3.85 -11.99
C GLU A 141 12.54 2.84 -11.93
N PRO A 142 13.71 3.14 -12.52
CA PRO A 142 14.83 2.20 -12.63
C PRO A 142 15.38 1.71 -11.29
N GLU A 143 15.18 2.48 -10.21
CA GLU A 143 15.66 2.18 -8.86
C GLU A 143 14.58 1.56 -7.95
N ALA A 144 13.38 1.27 -8.50
CA ALA A 144 12.30 0.69 -7.72
C ALA A 144 12.70 -0.69 -7.19
N ARG A 145 12.65 -0.84 -5.86
CA ARG A 145 12.83 -2.16 -5.25
C ARG A 145 11.65 -3.05 -5.67
N PRO A 146 11.90 -4.31 -6.09
CA PRO A 146 10.82 -5.20 -6.45
C PRO A 146 9.95 -5.47 -5.22
N THR A 147 8.66 -5.72 -5.42
CA THR A 147 7.73 -6.07 -4.32
C THR A 147 8.20 -7.30 -3.55
N TYR A 148 8.79 -8.26 -4.24
CA TYR A 148 9.38 -9.47 -3.67
C TYR A 148 10.66 -9.86 -4.42
N ARG A 149 11.48 -10.69 -3.78
CA ARG A 149 12.66 -11.33 -4.37
C ARG A 149 12.40 -12.82 -4.50
N SER A 150 12.81 -13.39 -5.63
CA SER A 150 12.77 -14.83 -5.86
C SER A 150 14.16 -15.42 -5.64
N TYR A 151 14.23 -16.48 -4.85
CA TYR A 151 15.42 -17.27 -4.60
C TYR A 151 15.21 -18.69 -5.14
N TYR A 152 16.24 -19.25 -5.77
CA TYR A 152 16.19 -20.59 -6.39
C TYR A 152 17.19 -21.54 -5.71
N PRO A 153 16.93 -21.94 -4.45
CA PRO A 153 17.82 -22.83 -3.73
C PRO A 153 17.80 -24.27 -4.26
N SER A 154 18.90 -24.99 -4.07
CA SER A 154 18.96 -26.46 -4.06
C SER A 154 18.82 -26.99 -2.62
N ARG A 155 18.85 -28.31 -2.42
CA ARG A 155 18.81 -28.88 -1.06
C ARG A 155 20.07 -28.54 -0.27
N GLU A 156 21.20 -28.45 -0.95
CA GLU A 156 22.52 -28.26 -0.37
C GLU A 156 22.76 -26.81 0.05
N ASN A 157 22.19 -25.83 -0.66
CA ASN A 157 22.42 -24.40 -0.41
C ASN A 157 21.25 -23.69 0.28
N LEU A 158 20.23 -24.43 0.72
CA LEU A 158 19.03 -23.86 1.33
C LEU A 158 19.36 -23.05 2.59
N PHE A 159 20.34 -23.50 3.38
CA PHE A 159 20.82 -22.77 4.56
C PHE A 159 21.41 -21.41 4.20
N GLU A 160 22.37 -21.37 3.28
CA GLU A 160 23.00 -20.13 2.80
C GLU A 160 21.99 -19.18 2.14
N THR A 161 20.99 -19.76 1.46
CA THR A 161 19.90 -18.99 0.86
C THR A 161 19.07 -18.31 1.94
N MET A 162 18.74 -18.99 3.04
CA MET A 162 18.00 -18.40 4.14
C MET A 162 18.80 -17.33 4.90
N LEU A 163 20.12 -17.49 5.06
CA LEU A 163 20.98 -16.42 5.58
C LEU A 163 20.93 -15.20 4.67
N THR A 164 21.04 -15.41 3.35
CA THR A 164 20.96 -14.36 2.33
C THR A 164 19.59 -13.66 2.33
N VAL A 165 18.50 -14.40 2.55
CA VAL A 165 17.15 -13.82 2.71
C VAL A 165 17.12 -12.85 3.89
N VAL A 166 17.66 -13.25 5.04
CA VAL A 166 17.68 -12.40 6.25
C VAL A 166 18.59 -11.19 6.03
N ASP A 167 19.78 -11.39 5.47
CA ASP A 167 20.74 -10.32 5.18
C ASP A 167 20.17 -9.24 4.26
N HIS A 168 19.34 -9.61 3.28
CA HIS A 168 18.70 -8.63 2.38
C HIS A 168 17.80 -7.60 3.09
N PHE A 169 17.33 -7.89 4.30
CA PHE A 169 16.60 -6.89 5.11
C PHE A 169 17.52 -5.86 5.75
N GLN A 170 18.84 -6.12 5.80
CA GLN A 170 19.87 -5.20 6.29
C GLN A 170 19.51 -4.62 7.67
N LEU A 171 19.10 -5.50 8.59
CA LEU A 171 18.77 -5.13 9.97
C LEU A 171 20.05 -4.68 10.67
N GLN A 172 19.99 -3.54 11.35
CA GLN A 172 21.16 -2.96 12.03
C GLN A 172 21.43 -3.56 13.42
N ARG A 173 20.49 -4.35 13.95
CA ARG A 173 20.66 -5.06 15.22
C ARG A 173 21.28 -6.42 14.97
N GLU A 174 22.28 -6.74 15.78
CA GLU A 174 22.87 -8.06 15.80
C GLU A 174 21.85 -9.10 16.25
N PHE A 175 21.90 -10.26 15.59
CA PHE A 175 21.17 -11.44 16.02
C PHE A 175 21.91 -12.10 17.19
N GLU A 176 21.16 -12.66 18.14
CA GLU A 176 21.74 -13.46 19.23
C GLU A 176 22.52 -14.67 18.66
N ASP A 177 21.89 -15.45 17.78
CA ASP A 177 22.53 -16.51 17.00
C ASP A 177 21.73 -16.77 15.71
N LEU A 178 22.07 -16.05 14.63
CA LEU A 178 21.37 -16.17 13.35
C LEU A 178 21.48 -17.59 12.77
N HIS A 179 22.63 -18.24 12.89
CA HIS A 179 22.85 -19.58 12.31
C HIS A 179 21.98 -20.63 12.99
N ARG A 180 21.84 -20.57 14.33
CA ARG A 180 20.92 -21.42 15.10
C ARG A 180 19.48 -21.20 14.67
N ASP A 181 19.05 -19.95 14.58
CA ASP A 181 17.67 -19.63 14.28
C ASP A 181 17.29 -20.03 12.84
N VAL A 182 18.19 -19.84 11.87
CA VAL A 182 18.01 -20.35 10.51
C VAL A 182 17.91 -21.89 10.49
N ARG A 183 18.71 -22.62 11.29
CA ARG A 183 18.57 -24.09 11.39
C ARG A 183 17.18 -24.50 11.91
N HIS A 184 16.60 -23.77 12.86
CA HIS A 184 15.23 -24.02 13.31
C HIS A 184 14.20 -23.81 12.21
N VAL A 185 14.33 -22.72 11.44
CA VAL A 185 13.46 -22.45 10.28
C VAL A 185 13.59 -23.56 9.24
N LEU A 186 14.81 -24.00 8.94
CA LEU A 186 15.03 -25.11 8.01
C LEU A 186 14.39 -26.41 8.48
N ALA A 187 14.52 -26.76 9.76
CA ALA A 187 13.88 -27.96 10.29
C ALA A 187 12.35 -27.91 10.11
N ALA A 188 11.73 -26.75 10.31
CA ALA A 188 10.30 -26.54 10.10
C ALA A 188 9.90 -26.62 8.61
N ILE A 189 10.71 -26.05 7.71
CA ILE A 189 10.50 -26.13 6.25
C ILE A 189 10.70 -27.57 5.77
N GLN A 190 11.72 -28.25 6.29
CA GLN A 190 12.12 -29.59 5.87
C GLN A 190 11.04 -30.61 6.19
N GLY A 191 10.37 -30.52 7.36
CA GLY A 191 9.20 -31.35 7.65
C GLY A 191 8.07 -31.22 6.61
N ARG A 192 8.00 -30.11 5.86
CA ARG A 192 7.06 -29.91 4.74
C ARG A 192 7.63 -30.32 3.38
N LEU A 193 8.95 -30.29 3.21
CA LEU A 193 9.64 -30.65 1.96
C LEU A 193 10.12 -32.11 1.88
N ASP A 194 10.24 -32.82 3.00
CA ASP A 194 10.87 -34.15 3.06
C ASP A 194 10.14 -35.20 2.24
N LYS A 195 8.82 -35.06 2.08
CA LYS A 195 8.01 -35.95 1.23
C LYS A 195 7.87 -35.46 -0.21
N ALA A 196 8.42 -34.29 -0.54
CA ALA A 196 8.26 -33.64 -1.83
C ALA A 196 9.56 -33.72 -2.65
N ARG A 197 9.46 -34.29 -3.86
CA ARG A 197 10.51 -34.12 -4.88
C ARG A 197 10.59 -32.64 -5.25
N LEU A 198 11.78 -32.04 -5.16
CA LEU A 198 11.99 -30.67 -5.66
C LEU A 198 11.83 -30.68 -7.19
N ARG A 199 10.97 -29.80 -7.68
CA ARG A 199 10.71 -29.59 -9.11
C ARG A 199 11.59 -28.46 -9.63
N ALA A 200 11.70 -28.35 -10.95
CA ALA A 200 12.55 -27.34 -11.59
C ALA A 200 12.15 -25.90 -11.26
N ASN A 201 10.88 -25.65 -10.92
CA ASN A 201 10.38 -24.34 -10.51
C ASN A 201 10.48 -24.09 -9.00
N PHE A 202 11.26 -24.89 -8.25
CA PHE A 202 11.41 -24.69 -6.82
C PHE A 202 12.01 -23.32 -6.53
N GLN A 203 11.26 -22.51 -5.77
CA GLN A 203 11.68 -21.16 -5.41
C GLN A 203 11.08 -20.72 -4.09
N ILE A 204 11.76 -19.80 -3.44
CA ILE A 204 11.28 -19.07 -2.27
C ILE A 204 11.09 -17.63 -2.71
N GLN A 205 9.88 -17.11 -2.56
CA GLN A 205 9.56 -15.72 -2.85
C GLN A 205 9.34 -14.98 -1.53
N VAL A 206 10.10 -13.92 -1.29
CA VAL A 206 10.06 -13.15 -0.04
C VAL A 206 9.77 -11.69 -0.34
N LEU A 207 8.81 -11.10 0.37
CA LEU A 207 8.54 -9.67 0.24
C LEU A 207 9.79 -8.85 0.59
N SER A 208 10.08 -7.82 -0.19
CA SER A 208 11.26 -6.97 0.03
C SER A 208 11.16 -6.09 1.27
N SER A 209 10.00 -6.06 1.94
CA SER A 209 9.72 -5.26 3.13
C SER A 209 9.29 -6.12 4.30
N LEU A 210 9.77 -5.80 5.50
CA LEU A 210 9.33 -6.42 6.75
C LEU A 210 7.94 -5.91 7.13
N PHE A 211 7.14 -6.80 7.69
CA PHE A 211 5.88 -6.44 8.32
C PHE A 211 6.16 -6.21 9.80
N ILE A 212 6.00 -4.99 10.28
CA ILE A 212 6.34 -4.65 11.67
C ILE A 212 5.06 -4.45 12.46
N ARG A 213 4.92 -5.19 13.57
CA ARG A 213 3.79 -5.10 14.48
C ARG A 213 4.25 -5.22 15.93
N ASN A 214 3.91 -4.23 16.74
CA ASN A 214 4.36 -4.14 18.14
C ASN A 214 5.90 -4.29 18.24
N LYS A 215 6.37 -5.38 18.85
CA LYS A 215 7.78 -5.71 19.05
C LYS A 215 8.29 -6.79 18.08
N GLY A 216 7.52 -7.14 17.06
CA GLY A 216 7.87 -8.16 16.08
C GLY A 216 8.09 -7.57 14.68
N ALA A 217 9.05 -8.14 13.96
CA ALA A 217 9.26 -7.92 12.54
C ALA A 217 9.15 -9.27 11.81
N TYR A 218 8.22 -9.36 10.85
CA TYR A 218 7.85 -10.60 10.18
C TYR A 218 8.38 -10.60 8.75
N VAL A 219 9.00 -11.72 8.36
CA VAL A 219 9.48 -11.99 7.00
C VAL A 219 8.40 -12.79 6.30
N VAL A 220 7.63 -12.14 5.42
CA VAL A 220 6.49 -12.77 4.75
C VAL A 220 6.91 -13.24 3.37
N GLY A 221 6.57 -14.49 3.05
CA GLY A 221 6.91 -15.09 1.77
C GLY A 221 6.08 -16.31 1.45
N LYS A 222 6.44 -16.96 0.34
CA LYS A 222 5.89 -18.25 -0.08
C LYS A 222 6.96 -19.14 -0.67
N ILE A 223 6.79 -20.44 -0.46
CA ILE A 223 7.59 -21.49 -1.08
C ILE A 223 6.76 -22.07 -2.23
N ILE A 224 7.35 -22.17 -3.41
CA ILE A 224 6.72 -22.76 -4.59
C ILE A 224 7.48 -24.03 -4.95
N ASN A 225 6.78 -25.14 -5.14
CA ASN A 225 7.35 -26.39 -5.64
C ASN A 225 6.33 -27.17 -6.49
N GLY A 226 6.53 -27.20 -7.81
CA GLY A 226 5.54 -27.75 -8.74
C GLY A 226 4.26 -26.92 -8.72
N PHE A 227 3.13 -27.57 -8.43
CA PHE A 227 1.81 -26.94 -8.30
C PHE A 227 1.48 -26.52 -6.86
N HIS A 228 2.39 -26.75 -5.91
CA HIS A 228 2.17 -26.42 -4.51
C HIS A 228 2.78 -25.06 -4.18
N GLU A 229 1.95 -24.18 -3.59
CA GLU A 229 2.38 -22.93 -2.99
C GLU A 229 2.07 -22.96 -1.49
N VAL A 230 3.08 -22.66 -0.67
CA VAL A 230 2.95 -22.68 0.80
C VAL A 230 3.41 -21.33 1.36
N PRO A 231 2.51 -20.54 1.98
CA PRO A 231 2.89 -19.28 2.60
C PRO A 231 3.65 -19.51 3.91
N PHE A 232 4.49 -18.54 4.28
CA PHE A 232 5.16 -18.46 5.57
C PHE A 232 5.30 -17.01 6.05
N ALA A 233 5.47 -16.85 7.36
CA ALA A 233 5.73 -15.59 8.06
C ALA A 233 6.55 -15.84 9.33
#